data_AF-T1QR16-F1
#
_entry.id   AF-T1QR16-F1
#
_cell.length_a   1.000
_cell.length_b   1.000
_cell.length_c   1.000
_cell.angle_alpha   90.00
_cell.angle_beta   90.00
_cell.angle_gamma   90.00
#
_symmetry.space_group_name_H-M   'P 1'
#
loop_
_entity.id
_entity.type
_entity.pdbx_description
1 polymer ?
#
loop_
_entity_poly.entity_id
_entity_poly.type
_entity_poly.pdbx_seq_one_letter_code
_entity_poly.pdbx_strand_id
1 'polypeptide(L)'
;MNFFLMVFMSADNYIMSGLKYLGAVFFLSLILVIGGVVISQSWRAEWAKLTSFECGFDAMSSSRCPFSLRFFLLALLFLIFDVEVVLLMPYIFSLKVVFLQMPFMTKGMCFLFLLVLLLGLLHEYNEGTLDWVKDK
;
A
#
# COMPACT_ATOMS: atom_id res chain seq x y z
N MET A 1 -34.62 11.00 -4.85
CA MET A 1 -33.92 11.92 -5.78
C MET A 1 -32.97 12.87 -5.05
N ASN A 2 -33.39 13.54 -3.96
CA ASN A 2 -32.54 14.50 -3.23
C ASN A 2 -31.31 13.90 -2.51
N PHE A 3 -31.41 12.72 -1.90
CA PHE A 3 -30.27 12.08 -1.21
C PHE A 3 -29.15 11.65 -2.17
N PHE A 4 -29.52 11.07 -3.32
CA PHE A 4 -28.58 10.65 -4.35
C PHE A 4 -27.86 11.84 -5.00
N LEU A 5 -28.58 12.93 -5.29
CA LEU A 5 -27.97 14.18 -5.78
C LEU A 5 -27.07 14.83 -4.72
N MET A 6 -27.43 14.78 -3.44
CA MET A 6 -26.58 15.31 -2.37
C MET A 6 -25.27 14.52 -2.21
N VAL A 7 -25.30 13.20 -2.34
CA VAL A 7 -24.09 12.36 -2.35
C VAL A 7 -23.23 12.63 -3.58
N PHE A 8 -23.84 12.80 -4.76
CA PHE A 8 -23.12 13.10 -6.00
C PHE A 8 -22.46 14.49 -5.94
N MET A 9 -23.18 15.53 -5.53
CA MET A 9 -22.63 16.88 -5.36
C MET A 9 -21.57 16.95 -4.25
N SER A 10 -21.73 16.15 -3.19
CA SER A 10 -20.70 16.02 -2.15
C SER A 10 -19.44 15.37 -2.73
N ALA A 11 -19.58 14.27 -3.47
CA ALA A 11 -18.48 13.58 -4.13
C ALA A 11 -17.73 14.49 -5.11
N ASP A 12 -18.41 15.26 -5.96
CA ASP A 12 -17.79 16.20 -6.89
C ASP A 12 -16.95 17.27 -6.16
N ASN A 13 -17.44 17.78 -5.04
CA ASN A 13 -16.69 18.74 -4.22
C ASN A 13 -15.47 18.11 -3.54
N TYR A 14 -15.58 16.87 -3.03
CA TYR A 14 -14.44 16.14 -2.48
C TYR A 14 -13.40 15.80 -3.56
N ILE A 15 -13.83 15.43 -4.77
CA ILE A 15 -12.96 15.17 -5.91
C ILE A 15 -12.21 16.45 -6.32
N MET A 16 -12.92 17.57 -6.44
CA MET A 16 -12.32 18.86 -6.80
C MET A 16 -11.35 19.37 -5.72
N SER A 17 -11.68 19.15 -4.44
CA SER A 17 -10.80 19.46 -3.32
C SER A 17 -9.54 18.59 -3.34
N GLY A 18 -9.70 17.27 -3.52
CA GLY A 18 -8.60 16.31 -3.62
C GLY A 18 -7.65 16.61 -4.78
N LEU A 19 -8.18 16.97 -5.94
CA LEU A 19 -7.38 17.34 -7.11
C LEU A 19 -6.50 18.58 -6.85
N LYS A 20 -7.03 19.58 -6.13
CA LYS A 20 -6.26 20.76 -5.72
C LYS A 20 -5.12 20.41 -4.78
N TYR A 21 -5.35 19.55 -3.79
CA TYR A 21 -4.31 19.10 -2.87
C TYR A 21 -3.23 18.25 -3.56
N LEU A 22 -3.63 17.31 -4.42
CA LEU A 22 -2.69 16.49 -5.19
C LEU A 22 -1.82 17.35 -6.12
N GLY A 23 -2.44 18.30 -6.82
CA GLY A 23 -1.73 19.27 -7.65
C GLY A 23 -0.71 20.07 -6.82
N ALA A 24 -1.12 20.61 -5.68
CA ALA A 24 -0.24 21.38 -4.80
C ALA A 24 0.98 20.57 -4.32
N VAL A 25 0.79 19.31 -3.89
CA VAL A 25 1.88 18.44 -3.46
C VAL A 25 2.85 18.12 -4.61
N PHE A 26 2.30 17.86 -5.81
CA PHE A 26 3.12 17.61 -7.00
C PHE A 26 3.94 18.83 -7.42
N PHE A 27 3.35 20.02 -7.42
CA PHE A 27 4.09 21.25 -7.73
C PHE A 27 5.15 21.56 -6.67
N LEU A 28 4.84 21.33 -5.39
CA LEU A 28 5.81 21.51 -4.31
C LEU A 28 7.01 20.56 -4.46
N SER A 29 6.76 19.27 -4.74
CA SER A 29 7.85 18.31 -4.94
C SER A 29 8.70 18.64 -6.16
N LEU A 30 8.08 19.11 -7.26
CA LEU A 30 8.79 19.60 -8.44
C LEU A 30 9.70 20.80 -8.12
N ILE A 31 9.20 21.79 -7.38
CA ILE A 31 9.98 22.96 -6.98
C ILE A 31 11.18 22.53 -6.12
N LEU A 32 10.99 21.59 -5.20
CA LEU A 32 12.06 21.07 -4.35
C LEU A 32 13.12 20.32 -5.16
N VAL A 33 12.71 19.47 -6.13
CA VAL A 33 13.64 18.75 -7.00
C VAL A 33 14.41 19.71 -7.91
N ILE A 34 13.72 20.65 -8.55
CA ILE A 34 14.36 21.66 -9.42
C ILE A 34 15.29 22.54 -8.58
N GLY A 35 14.86 22.98 -7.39
CA GLY A 35 15.69 23.73 -6.46
C GLY A 35 16.95 22.96 -6.07
N GLY A 36 16.82 21.67 -5.73
CA GLY A 36 17.94 20.80 -5.42
C GLY A 36 18.92 20.63 -6.59
N VAL A 37 18.41 20.48 -7.81
CA VAL A 37 19.23 20.36 -9.02
C VAL A 37 19.94 21.68 -9.37
N VAL A 38 19.27 22.82 -9.24
CA VAL A 38 19.86 24.15 -9.52
C VAL A 38 20.92 24.52 -8.50
N ILE A 39 20.69 24.23 -7.21
CA ILE A 39 21.66 24.50 -6.13
C ILE A 39 22.83 23.51 -6.18
N SER A 40 22.59 22.28 -6.65
CA SER A 40 23.63 21.26 -6.75
C SER A 40 24.79 21.73 -7.63
N GLN A 41 26.01 21.64 -7.10
CA GLN A 41 27.24 21.87 -7.86
C GLN A 41 27.68 20.63 -8.67
N SER A 42 26.89 19.54 -8.65
CA SER A 42 27.22 18.25 -9.28
C SER A 42 26.98 18.19 -10.80
N TRP A 43 26.76 19.31 -11.48
CA TRP A 43 26.58 19.35 -12.94
C TRP A 43 27.80 18.81 -13.70
N ARG A 44 29.00 18.89 -13.11
CA ARG A 44 30.20 18.23 -13.63
C ARG A 44 30.21 16.78 -13.18
N ALA A 45 29.77 15.90 -14.09
CA ALA A 45 29.82 14.46 -13.89
C ALA A 45 31.29 14.00 -13.95
N GLU A 46 31.95 13.95 -12.80
CA GLU A 46 33.26 13.32 -12.68
C GLU A 46 33.07 11.80 -12.70
N TRP A 47 33.79 11.11 -13.59
CA TRP A 47 33.69 9.66 -13.79
C TRP A 47 33.79 8.86 -12.49
N ALA A 48 34.61 9.30 -11.53
CA ALA A 48 34.77 8.66 -10.23
C ALA A 48 33.54 8.75 -9.30
N LYS A 49 32.63 9.71 -9.54
CA LYS A 49 31.34 9.84 -8.82
C LYS A 49 30.21 9.04 -9.48
N LEU A 50 30.38 8.64 -10.73
CA LEU A 50 29.42 7.84 -11.50
C LEU A 50 29.61 6.34 -11.29
N THR A 51 30.75 5.93 -10.73
CA THR A 51 31.03 4.54 -10.35
C THR A 51 30.49 4.25 -8.95
N SER A 52 29.97 3.04 -8.75
CA SER A 52 29.53 2.53 -7.45
C SER A 52 30.66 2.65 -6.43
N PHE A 53 30.42 3.31 -5.28
CA PHE A 53 31.45 3.46 -4.25
C PHE A 53 31.70 2.12 -3.53
N GLU A 54 32.97 1.68 -3.60
CA GLU A 54 33.67 0.65 -2.80
C GLU A 54 33.07 -0.74 -2.59
N CYS A 55 31.85 -1.04 -3.00
CA CYS A 55 31.46 -2.44 -3.16
C CYS A 55 32.00 -2.90 -4.51
N GLY A 56 33.07 -3.71 -4.50
CA GLY A 56 33.63 -4.43 -5.65
C GLY A 56 32.66 -5.45 -6.28
N PHE A 57 31.37 -5.14 -6.28
CA PHE A 57 30.33 -5.78 -7.04
C PHE A 57 30.02 -4.86 -8.23
N ASP A 58 30.38 -5.32 -9.43
CA ASP A 58 29.81 -4.74 -10.65
C ASP A 58 28.28 -4.78 -10.54
N ALA A 59 27.62 -3.69 -10.97
CA ALA A 59 26.18 -3.65 -11.19
C ALA A 59 25.70 -4.61 -12.32
N MET A 60 26.57 -5.54 -12.76
CA MET A 60 26.29 -6.68 -13.60
C MET A 60 26.44 -8.02 -12.85
N SER A 61 26.14 -8.07 -11.55
CA SER A 61 25.77 -9.38 -10.98
C SER A 61 24.50 -9.87 -11.70
N SER A 62 24.58 -11.06 -12.30
CA SER A 62 23.64 -11.61 -13.27
C SER A 62 22.16 -11.34 -12.96
N SER A 63 21.35 -11.05 -13.97
CA SER A 63 19.87 -10.92 -13.87
C SER A 63 19.13 -12.16 -13.35
N ARG A 64 19.87 -13.23 -13.04
CA ARG A 64 19.40 -14.54 -12.58
C ARG A 64 19.82 -14.83 -11.13
N CYS A 65 20.01 -13.82 -10.30
CA CYS A 65 20.07 -14.05 -8.86
C CYS A 65 18.75 -14.73 -8.42
N PRO A 66 18.82 -15.89 -7.75
CA PRO A 66 17.61 -16.61 -7.35
C PRO A 66 16.78 -15.71 -6.44
N PHE A 67 15.58 -15.36 -6.90
CA PHE A 67 14.63 -14.58 -6.12
C PHE A 67 14.27 -15.38 -4.87
N SER A 68 14.36 -14.76 -3.70
CA SER A 68 13.99 -15.44 -2.47
C SER A 68 12.48 -15.67 -2.45
N LEU A 69 12.06 -16.93 -2.39
CA LEU A 69 10.65 -17.33 -2.30
C LEU A 69 9.92 -16.69 -1.10
N ARG A 70 10.64 -16.25 -0.07
CA ARG A 70 10.06 -15.58 1.10
C ARG A 70 9.44 -14.23 0.76
N PHE A 71 10.14 -13.39 -0.01
CA PHE A 71 9.57 -12.11 -0.47
C PHE A 71 8.40 -12.31 -1.44
N PHE A 72 8.43 -13.40 -2.22
CA PHE A 72 7.29 -13.79 -3.05
C PHE A 72 6.05 -14.11 -2.20
N LEU A 73 6.20 -14.97 -1.20
CA LEU A 73 5.12 -15.40 -0.32
C LEU A 73 4.53 -14.22 0.45
N LEU A 74 5.36 -13.30 0.94
CA LEU A 74 4.88 -12.09 1.63
C LEU A 74 4.06 -11.18 0.69
N ALA A 75 4.50 -11.02 -0.57
CA ALA A 75 3.76 -10.22 -1.55
C ALA A 75 2.41 -10.86 -1.91
N LEU A 76 2.38 -12.19 -2.06
CA LEU A 76 1.14 -12.94 -2.30
C LEU A 76 0.18 -12.85 -1.11
N LEU A 77 0.71 -12.98 0.11
CA LEU A 77 -0.04 -12.86 1.34
C LEU A 77 -0.63 -11.46 1.50
N PHE A 78 0.16 -10.41 1.25
CA PHE A 78 -0.32 -9.03 1.25
C PHE A 78 -1.44 -8.82 0.22
N LEU A 79 -1.30 -9.36 -0.98
CA LEU A 79 -2.32 -9.28 -2.03
C LEU A 79 -3.65 -9.90 -1.57
N ILE A 80 -3.61 -11.10 -0.99
CA ILE A 80 -4.82 -11.81 -0.54
C ILE A 80 -5.49 -11.05 0.61
N PHE A 81 -4.73 -10.65 1.62
CA PHE A 81 -5.26 -9.89 2.76
C PHE A 81 -5.82 -8.52 2.33
N ASP A 82 -5.20 -7.84 1.36
CA ASP A 82 -5.72 -6.56 0.85
C ASP A 82 -7.06 -6.75 0.12
N VAL A 83 -7.20 -7.80 -0.70
CA VAL A 83 -8.48 -8.15 -1.34
C VAL A 83 -9.57 -8.47 -0.31
N GLU A 84 -9.24 -9.21 0.75
CA GLU A 84 -10.20 -9.54 1.82
C GLU A 84 -10.66 -8.29 2.60
N VAL A 85 -9.78 -7.32 2.82
CA VAL A 85 -10.14 -6.04 3.46
C VAL A 85 -11.03 -5.19 2.54
N VAL A 86 -10.75 -5.17 1.23
CA VAL A 86 -11.62 -4.48 0.25
C VAL A 86 -13.03 -5.08 0.23
N LEU A 87 -13.17 -6.40 0.38
CA LEU A 87 -14.48 -7.05 0.50
C LEU A 87 -15.21 -6.66 1.81
N LEU A 88 -14.48 -6.33 2.88
CA LEU A 88 -15.05 -5.92 4.16
C LEU A 88 -15.49 -4.44 4.19
N MET A 89 -14.92 -3.59 3.32
CA MET A 89 -15.23 -2.16 3.21
C MET A 89 -16.74 -1.82 3.10
N PRO A 90 -17.55 -2.45 2.21
CA PRO A 90 -18.99 -2.16 2.12
C PRO A 90 -19.76 -2.46 3.42
N TYR A 91 -19.31 -3.46 4.18
CA TYR A 91 -19.90 -3.76 5.49
C TYR A 91 -19.66 -2.61 6.47
N ILE A 92 -18.43 -2.09 6.56
CA ILE A 92 -18.08 -0.95 7.42
C ILE A 92 -18.94 0.28 7.10
N PHE A 93 -19.14 0.59 5.82
CA PHE A 93 -20.00 1.72 5.44
C PHE A 93 -21.46 1.53 5.85
N SER A 94 -21.96 0.30 5.83
CA SER A 94 -23.32 -0.02 6.23
C SER A 94 -23.55 0.07 7.75
N LEU A 95 -22.51 -0.16 8.57
CA LEU A 95 -22.58 -0.03 10.03
C LEU A 95 -23.05 1.37 10.47
N LYS A 96 -22.65 2.43 9.76
CA LYS A 96 -23.03 3.80 10.13
C LYS A 96 -24.53 4.08 10.01
N VAL A 97 -25.24 3.37 9.13
CA VAL A 97 -26.63 3.70 8.77
C VAL A 97 -27.62 2.68 9.34
N VAL A 98 -27.25 1.39 9.45
CA VAL A 98 -28.23 0.31 9.67
C VAL A 98 -27.84 -0.64 10.81
N PHE A 99 -26.83 -0.33 11.66
CA PHE A 99 -26.29 -1.27 12.65
C PHE A 99 -27.34 -2.00 13.52
N LEU A 100 -28.34 -1.26 14.01
CA LEU A 100 -29.40 -1.80 14.86
C LEU A 100 -30.45 -2.62 14.10
N GLN A 101 -30.63 -2.38 12.81
CA GLN A 101 -31.62 -3.05 11.96
C GLN A 101 -31.04 -4.26 11.21
N MET A 102 -29.72 -4.47 11.27
CA MET A 102 -29.06 -5.59 10.61
C MET A 102 -29.46 -6.93 11.24
N PRO A 103 -29.86 -7.93 10.42
CA PRO A 103 -30.15 -9.28 10.89
C PRO A 103 -28.98 -9.86 11.69
N PHE A 104 -29.27 -10.64 12.73
CA PHE A 104 -28.24 -11.37 13.48
C PHE A 104 -27.38 -12.27 12.59
N MET A 105 -27.98 -12.85 11.55
CA MET A 105 -27.27 -13.68 10.58
C MET A 105 -26.17 -12.91 9.82
N THR A 106 -26.43 -11.68 9.38
CA THR A 106 -25.44 -10.84 8.68
C THR A 106 -24.26 -10.48 9.60
N LYS A 107 -24.55 -10.19 10.88
CA LYS A 107 -23.51 -9.97 11.89
C LYS A 107 -22.66 -11.23 12.13
N GLY A 108 -23.30 -12.40 12.19
CA GLY A 108 -22.63 -13.69 12.31
C GLY A 108 -21.71 -14.01 11.12
N MET A 109 -22.16 -13.75 9.90
CA MET A 109 -21.34 -13.94 8.69
C MET A 109 -20.10 -13.05 8.67
N CYS A 110 -20.24 -11.76 9.04
CA CYS A 110 -19.08 -10.88 9.13
C CYS A 110 -18.10 -11.32 10.23
N PHE A 111 -18.61 -11.79 11.37
CA PHE A 111 -17.77 -12.32 12.44
C PHE A 111 -17.02 -13.59 12.01
N LEU A 112 -17.68 -14.50 11.31
CA LEU A 112 -17.05 -15.68 10.72
C LEU A 112 -15.97 -15.30 9.70
N PHE A 113 -16.24 -14.31 8.84
CA PHE A 113 -15.26 -13.80 7.88
C PHE A 113 -14.01 -13.22 8.57
N LEU A 114 -14.19 -12.43 9.64
CA LEU A 114 -13.09 -11.93 10.47
C LEU A 114 -12.32 -13.05 11.17
N LEU A 115 -13.00 -14.13 11.59
CA LEU A 115 -12.36 -15.30 12.18
C LEU A 115 -11.47 -16.04 11.17
N VAL A 116 -11.92 -16.19 9.93
CA VAL A 116 -11.13 -16.82 8.85
C VAL A 116 -9.87 -15.99 8.58
N LEU A 117 -10.00 -14.66 8.48
CA LEU A 117 -8.88 -13.72 8.37
C LEU A 117 -7.85 -13.92 9.49
N LEU A 118 -8.32 -13.96 10.75
CA LEU A 118 -7.46 -14.12 11.92
C LEU A 118 -6.76 -15.50 11.94
N LEU A 119 -7.51 -16.57 11.66
CA LEU A 119 -6.98 -17.94 11.65
C LEU A 119 -5.98 -18.15 10.50
N GLY A 120 -6.24 -17.58 9.31
CA GLY A 120 -5.30 -17.62 8.19
C GLY A 120 -3.97 -16.93 8.52
N LEU A 121 -4.03 -15.76 9.16
CA LEU A 121 -2.84 -15.05 9.61
C LEU A 121 -2.07 -15.82 10.69
N LEU A 122 -2.77 -16.41 11.67
CA LEU A 122 -2.14 -17.21 12.72
C LEU A 122 -1.51 -18.49 12.16
N HIS A 123 -2.13 -19.11 11.16
CA HIS A 123 -1.59 -20.30 10.51
C HIS A 123 -0.26 -19.97 9.81
N GLU A 124 -0.22 -18.91 9.00
CA GLU A 124 1.02 -18.48 8.34
C GLU A 124 2.11 -18.03 9.32
N TYR A 125 1.71 -17.40 10.43
CA TYR A 125 2.64 -17.03 11.49
C TYR A 125 3.30 -18.25 12.12
N ASN A 126 2.55 -19.33 12.34
CA ASN A 126 3.09 -20.57 12.90
C ASN A 126 3.99 -21.33 11.91
N GLU A 127 3.78 -21.19 10.60
CA GLU A 127 4.67 -21.75 9.56
C GLU A 127 6.02 -21.01 9.49
N GLY A 128 6.16 -19.85 10.14
CA GLY A 128 7.42 -19.12 10.24
C GLY A 128 7.85 -18.44 8.94
N THR A 129 6.95 -18.31 7.95
CA THR A 129 7.19 -17.53 6.73
C THR A 129 7.45 -16.05 7.05
N LEU A 130 6.93 -15.58 8.18
CA LEU A 130 7.06 -14.21 8.70
C LEU A 130 8.29 -14.00 9.59
N ASP A 131 9.11 -15.03 9.86
CA ASP A 131 10.33 -14.86 10.66
C ASP A 131 11.50 -14.40 9.79
N TRP A 132 11.89 -13.15 9.98
CA TRP A 132 12.91 -12.45 9.18
C TRP A 132 14.33 -12.86 9.56
N VAL A 133 14.52 -13.44 10.74
CA VAL A 133 15.83 -13.80 11.28
C VAL A 133 15.73 -15.18 11.91
N LYS A 134 16.21 -16.21 11.19
CA LYS A 134 16.72 -17.40 11.87
C LYS A 134 18.19 -17.12 12.12
N ASP A 135 18.51 -16.77 13.37
CA ASP A 135 19.88 -16.71 13.86
C ASP A 135 20.54 -18.07 13.61
N LYS A 136 21.47 -18.08 12.66
CA LYS A 136 22.67 -18.90 12.69
C LYS A 136 23.83 -18.05 12.19
#